data_AF-A0A0C9Z1X3-F1
#
_entry.id   AF-A0A0C9Z1X3-F1
#
_cell.length_a   1.000
_cell.length_b   1.000
_cell.length_c   1.000
_cell.angle_alpha   90.00
_cell.angle_beta   90.00
_cell.angle_gamma   90.00
#
_symmetry.space_group_name_H-M   'P 1'
#
loop_
_entity.id
_entity.type
_entity.pdbx_description
1 polymer ?
#
loop_
_entity_poly.entity_id
_entity_poly.type
_entity_poly.pdbx_seq_one_letter_code
_entity_poly.pdbx_strand_id
1 'polypeptide(L)'
;MFHAFLEFCYIMQWNILMEKDLDDLNEALAWFYQYHEVFKTTGVITTFSLPHQHAMKHYKQLIQLFGTPNRLCSSITESKHVKAVKKPYQCTNKYRALGQMLLINQHLDKLAALWVDFDSQGMLEGTCLSAVLNHLGKVLLWNTT
;
A
#
# COMPACT_ATOMS: atom_id res chain seq x y z
N MET A 1 -14.92 10.75 21.52
CA MET A 1 -15.13 9.52 20.74
C MET A 1 -14.13 9.36 19.60
N PHE A 2 -14.21 10.14 18.50
CA PHE A 2 -13.27 10.04 17.38
C PHE A 2 -11.83 10.36 17.80
N HIS A 3 -11.65 11.32 18.70
CA HIS A 3 -10.33 11.68 19.24
C HIS A 3 -9.63 10.48 19.90
N ALA A 4 -10.26 9.81 20.87
CA ALA A 4 -9.71 8.65 21.55
C ALA A 4 -9.35 7.49 20.60
N PHE A 5 -10.16 7.27 19.57
CA PHE A 5 -9.83 6.28 18.53
C PHE A 5 -8.61 6.68 17.70
N LEU A 6 -8.53 7.95 17.28
CA LEU A 6 -7.38 8.46 16.53
C LEU A 6 -6.10 8.46 17.36
N GLU A 7 -6.20 8.77 18.65
CA GLU A 7 -5.10 8.73 19.61
C GLU A 7 -4.55 7.31 19.76
N PHE A 8 -5.42 6.31 19.94
CA PHE A 8 -5.04 4.90 19.87
C PHE A 8 -4.31 4.57 18.55
N CYS A 9 -4.89 4.96 17.42
CA CYS A 9 -4.29 4.70 16.11
C CYS A 9 -2.93 5.40 15.92
N TYR A 10 -2.73 6.56 16.53
CA TYR A 10 -1.50 7.33 16.42
C TYR A 10 -0.37 6.69 17.23
N ILE A 11 -0.65 6.29 18.47
CA ILE A 11 0.30 5.55 19.32
C ILE A 11 0.73 4.24 18.63
N MET A 12 -0.24 3.51 18.05
CA MET A 12 0.02 2.26 17.33
C MET A 12 0.95 2.39 16.11
N GLN A 13 1.15 3.60 15.58
CA GLN A 13 1.99 3.84 14.41
C GLN A 13 3.45 4.17 14.76
N TRP A 14 3.79 4.28 16.04
CA TRP A 14 5.14 4.59 16.47
C TRP A 14 6.07 3.38 16.30
N ASN A 15 7.30 3.67 15.87
CA ASN A 15 8.32 2.62 15.70
C ASN A 15 8.83 2.11 17.06
N ILE A 16 8.82 2.96 18.08
CA ILE A 16 9.29 2.65 19.43
C ILE A 16 8.14 2.99 20.38
N LEU A 17 7.74 2.01 21.19
CA LEU A 17 6.76 2.18 22.26
C LEU A 17 7.42 1.80 23.58
N MET A 18 7.36 2.72 24.53
CA MET A 18 7.77 2.51 25.91
C MET A 18 6.56 2.05 26.73
N GLU A 19 6.81 1.58 27.95
CA GLU A 19 5.74 1.11 28.84
C GLU A 19 4.68 2.19 29.09
N LYS A 20 5.09 3.45 29.27
CA LYS A 20 4.17 4.59 29.40
C LYS A 20 3.24 4.73 28.19
N ASP A 21 3.74 4.50 26.98
CA ASP A 21 2.96 4.67 25.75
C ASP A 21 1.92 3.54 25.62
N LEU A 22 2.21 2.37 26.19
CA LEU A 22 1.25 1.27 26.29
C LEU A 22 0.17 1.50 27.35
N ASP A 23 0.44 2.33 28.36
CA ASP A 23 -0.55 2.78 29.32
C ASP A 23 -1.45 3.86 28.71
N ASP A 24 -0.86 4.85 28.04
CA ASP A 24 -1.58 5.87 27.24
C ASP A 24 -2.50 5.21 26.21
N LEU A 25 -2.02 4.12 25.57
CA LEU A 25 -2.81 3.32 24.64
C LEU A 25 -4.06 2.71 25.29
N ASN A 26 -3.90 2.11 26.48
CA ASN A 26 -5.01 1.48 27.20
C ASN A 26 -6.01 2.53 27.67
N GLU A 27 -5.54 3.70 28.09
CA GLU A 27 -6.40 4.83 28.46
C GLU A 27 -7.22 5.32 27.27
N ALA A 28 -6.58 5.54 26.11
CA ALA A 28 -7.27 5.89 24.87
C ALA A 28 -8.30 4.83 24.47
N LEU A 29 -7.99 3.54 24.65
CA LEU A 29 -8.93 2.44 24.40
C LEU A 29 -10.12 2.46 25.37
N ALA A 30 -9.88 2.72 26.66
CA ALA A 30 -10.93 2.82 27.67
C ALA A 30 -11.89 3.98 27.36
N TRP A 31 -11.35 5.14 27.01
CA TRP A 31 -12.14 6.29 26.56
C TRP A 31 -12.93 5.96 25.29
N PHE A 32 -12.32 5.26 24.33
CA PHE A 32 -13.02 4.82 23.12
C PHE A 32 -14.25 3.95 23.45
N TYR A 33 -14.09 2.93 24.30
CA TYR A 33 -15.21 2.08 24.72
C TYR A 33 -16.28 2.83 25.51
N GLN A 34 -15.90 3.79 26.34
CA GLN A 34 -16.86 4.63 27.06
C GLN A 34 -17.70 5.46 26.09
N TYR A 35 -17.05 6.13 25.13
CA TYR A 35 -17.74 7.02 24.21
C TYR A 35 -18.50 6.29 23.10
N HIS A 36 -18.09 5.06 22.71
CA HIS A 36 -18.75 4.35 21.61
C HIS A 36 -20.19 3.97 21.94
N GLU A 37 -20.56 3.90 23.23
CA GLU A 37 -21.87 3.40 23.66
C GLU A 37 -23.00 4.33 23.18
N VAL A 38 -22.66 5.59 22.88
CA VAL A 38 -23.58 6.53 22.24
C VAL A 38 -24.16 5.99 20.92
N PHE A 39 -23.43 5.15 20.18
CA PHE A 39 -23.94 4.56 18.94
C PHE A 39 -24.96 3.45 19.18
N LYS A 40 -24.89 2.74 20.31
CA LYS A 40 -25.97 1.84 20.71
C LYS A 40 -27.17 2.63 21.19
N THR A 41 -26.96 3.65 22.02
CA THR A 41 -28.08 4.42 22.58
C THR A 41 -28.84 5.20 21.51
N THR A 42 -28.15 5.67 20.47
CA THR A 42 -28.78 6.33 19.30
C THR A 42 -29.33 5.35 18.26
N GLY A 43 -29.14 4.04 18.44
CA GLY A 43 -29.64 3.01 17.54
C GLY A 43 -28.91 2.90 16.19
N VAL A 44 -27.76 3.55 16.05
CA VAL A 44 -26.94 3.52 14.82
C VAL A 44 -26.30 2.15 14.60
N ILE A 45 -25.93 1.46 15.70
CA ILE A 45 -25.29 0.14 15.67
C ILE A 45 -25.93 -0.77 16.72
N THR A 46 -26.18 -2.03 16.36
CA THR A 46 -26.75 -3.05 17.27
C THR A 46 -25.69 -3.71 18.15
N THR A 47 -24.49 -3.94 17.64
CA THR A 47 -23.39 -4.61 18.35
C THR A 47 -22.01 -4.09 17.93
N PHE A 48 -21.07 -4.02 18.88
CA PHE A 48 -19.65 -3.71 18.61
C PHE A 48 -18.85 -4.98 18.30
N SER A 49 -19.35 -5.78 17.35
CA SER A 49 -18.74 -7.05 16.94
C SER A 49 -17.81 -6.92 15.73
N LEU A 50 -17.26 -5.72 15.49
CA LEU A 50 -16.32 -5.51 14.40
C LEU A 50 -14.98 -6.17 14.75
N PRO A 51 -14.43 -7.06 13.88
CA PRO A 51 -13.18 -7.76 14.16
C PRO A 51 -12.02 -6.84 14.54
N HIS A 52 -11.92 -5.68 13.88
CA HIS A 52 -10.88 -4.68 14.17
C HIS A 52 -11.03 -4.07 15.57
N GLN A 53 -12.25 -3.74 16.00
CA GLN A 53 -12.49 -3.19 17.34
C GLN A 53 -12.19 -4.23 18.42
N HIS A 54 -12.56 -5.49 18.18
CA HIS A 54 -12.25 -6.57 19.10
C HIS A 54 -10.74 -6.82 19.22
N ALA A 55 -10.00 -6.71 18.12
CA ALA A 55 -8.55 -6.89 18.13
C ALA A 55 -7.84 -5.85 19.01
N MET A 56 -8.37 -4.62 19.12
CA MET A 56 -7.74 -3.50 19.85
C MET A 56 -7.34 -3.86 21.29
N LYS A 57 -8.16 -4.65 22.01
CA LYS A 57 -7.87 -5.07 23.39
C LYS A 57 -6.65 -5.97 23.54
N HIS A 58 -6.21 -6.60 22.45
CA HIS A 58 -5.07 -7.52 22.46
C HIS A 58 -3.74 -6.82 22.13
N TYR A 59 -3.77 -5.57 21.64
CA TYR A 59 -2.57 -4.94 21.12
C TYR A 59 -1.47 -4.73 22.16
N LYS A 60 -1.79 -4.33 23.40
CA LYS A 60 -0.77 -4.21 24.47
C LYS A 60 -0.03 -5.53 24.69
N GLN A 61 -0.78 -6.63 24.83
CA GLN A 61 -0.20 -7.97 24.99
C GLN A 61 0.62 -8.39 23.76
N LEU A 62 0.10 -8.14 22.56
CA LEU A 62 0.81 -8.47 21.32
C LEU A 62 2.11 -7.67 21.17
N ILE A 63 2.13 -6.39 21.55
CA ILE A 63 3.34 -5.56 21.50
C ILE A 63 4.38 -6.04 22.52
N GLN A 64 3.94 -6.41 23.72
CA GLN A 64 4.84 -6.96 24.74
C GLN A 64 5.46 -8.30 24.30
N LEU A 65 4.70 -9.15 23.60
CA LEU A 65 5.15 -10.47 23.16
C LEU A 65 5.98 -10.45 21.87
N PHE A 66 5.61 -9.59 20.91
CA PHE A 66 6.14 -9.64 19.54
C PHE A 66 6.86 -8.36 19.12
N GLY A 67 6.90 -7.34 19.98
CA GLY A 67 7.45 -6.03 19.69
C GLY A 67 6.45 -5.10 19.00
N THR A 68 6.86 -3.85 18.79
CA THR A 68 6.04 -2.86 18.10
C THR A 68 5.76 -3.31 16.66
N PRO A 69 4.56 -3.02 16.12
CA PRO A 69 4.24 -3.40 14.76
C PRO A 69 5.12 -2.71 13.71
N ASN A 70 6.08 -1.83 14.05
CA ASN A 70 7.09 -1.25 13.14
C ASN A 70 6.53 -0.74 11.79
N ARG A 71 5.27 -0.28 11.79
CA ARG A 71 4.48 0.02 10.58
C ARG A 71 4.30 -1.14 9.59
N LEU A 72 4.70 -2.37 9.94
CA LEU A 72 4.33 -3.61 9.29
C LEU A 72 2.83 -3.83 9.45
N CYS A 73 2.08 -3.34 8.48
CA CYS A 73 0.65 -3.58 8.36
C CYS A 73 0.39 -4.57 7.22
N SER A 74 -0.77 -5.23 7.26
CA SER A 74 -1.28 -6.01 6.13
C SER A 74 -1.30 -5.20 4.83
N SER A 75 -1.34 -3.86 4.88
CA SER A 75 -1.23 -2.99 3.70
C SER A 75 0.07 -3.17 2.91
N ILE A 76 1.20 -3.54 3.55
CA ILE A 76 2.48 -3.75 2.86
C ILE A 76 2.42 -4.99 1.98
N THR A 77 2.00 -6.11 2.56
CA THR A 77 1.83 -7.37 1.82
C THR A 77 0.67 -7.29 0.85
N GLU A 78 -0.43 -6.61 1.23
CA GLU A 78 -1.60 -6.39 0.39
C GLU A 78 -1.27 -5.50 -0.82
N SER A 79 -0.40 -4.49 -0.69
CA SER A 79 0.03 -3.66 -1.82
C SER A 79 0.76 -4.50 -2.89
N LYS A 80 1.65 -5.40 -2.46
CA LYS A 80 2.33 -6.34 -3.36
C LYS A 80 1.35 -7.39 -3.91
N HIS A 81 0.44 -7.90 -3.09
CA HIS A 81 -0.62 -8.82 -3.49
C HIS A 81 -1.58 -8.20 -4.52
N VAL A 82 -1.92 -6.91 -4.39
CA VAL A 82 -2.72 -6.18 -5.38
C VAL A 82 -2.00 -6.17 -6.73
N LYS A 83 -0.71 -5.83 -6.74
CA LYS A 83 0.10 -5.74 -7.97
C LYS A 83 0.38 -7.11 -8.61
N ALA A 84 0.75 -8.11 -7.82
CA ALA A 84 1.18 -9.42 -8.33
C ALA A 84 0.03 -10.43 -8.50
N VAL A 85 -1.11 -10.21 -7.84
CA VAL A 85 -2.23 -11.16 -7.82
C VAL A 85 -3.52 -10.52 -8.32
N LYS A 86 -4.06 -9.51 -7.61
CA LYS A 86 -5.40 -8.98 -7.94
C LYS A 86 -5.47 -8.36 -9.34
N LYS A 87 -4.51 -7.50 -9.69
CA LYS A 87 -4.45 -6.85 -11.02
C LYS A 87 -4.26 -7.88 -12.15
N PRO A 88 -3.27 -8.79 -12.12
CA PRO A 88 -3.12 -9.82 -13.13
C PRO A 88 -4.36 -10.71 -13.25
N TYR A 89 -4.96 -11.13 -12.12
CA TYR A 89 -6.15 -11.96 -12.12
C TYR A 89 -7.32 -11.30 -12.87
N GLN A 90 -7.54 -10.00 -12.65
CA GLN A 90 -8.56 -9.22 -13.36
C GLN A 90 -8.35 -9.21 -14.89
N CYS A 91 -7.10 -9.28 -15.34
CA CYS A 91 -6.75 -9.31 -16.76
C CYS A 91 -6.81 -10.72 -17.39
N THR A 92 -7.03 -11.78 -16.61
CA THR A 92 -7.11 -13.16 -17.12
C THR A 92 -8.52 -13.54 -17.60
N ASN A 93 -8.61 -14.59 -18.39
CA ASN A 93 -9.89 -15.22 -18.74
C ASN A 93 -10.46 -16.13 -17.61
N LYS A 94 -9.81 -16.16 -16.43
CA LYS A 94 -10.15 -16.97 -15.24
C LYS A 94 -10.05 -18.50 -15.41
N TYR A 95 -9.76 -19.01 -16.61
CA TYR A 95 -9.49 -20.43 -16.85
C TYR A 95 -8.00 -20.73 -16.70
N ARG A 96 -7.62 -21.61 -15.75
CA ARG A 96 -6.20 -21.86 -15.41
C ARG A 96 -5.42 -20.56 -15.17
N ALA A 97 -6.04 -19.63 -14.44
CA ALA A 97 -5.58 -18.24 -14.31
C ALA A 97 -4.16 -18.11 -13.75
N LEU A 98 -3.72 -19.01 -12.87
CA LEU A 98 -2.40 -18.93 -12.24
C LEU A 98 -1.26 -18.86 -13.27
N GLY A 99 -1.29 -19.71 -14.30
CA GLY A 99 -0.26 -19.70 -15.35
C GLY A 99 -0.24 -18.37 -16.14
N GLN A 100 -1.43 -17.82 -16.42
CA GLN A 100 -1.56 -16.53 -17.09
C GLN A 100 -1.04 -15.39 -16.22
N MET A 101 -1.36 -15.40 -14.91
CA MET A 101 -0.89 -14.40 -13.96
C MET A 101 0.64 -14.39 -13.84
N LEU A 102 1.26 -15.58 -13.81
CA LEU A 102 2.72 -15.71 -13.79
C LEU A 102 3.35 -15.12 -15.06
N LEU A 103 2.79 -15.39 -16.24
CA LEU A 103 3.26 -14.81 -17.50
C LEU A 103 3.10 -13.28 -17.54
N ILE A 104 1.97 -12.75 -17.04
CA ILE A 104 1.72 -11.31 -16.93
C ILE A 104 2.77 -10.66 -16.02
N ASN A 105 2.99 -11.22 -14.83
CA ASN A 105 3.99 -10.70 -13.90
C ASN A 105 5.39 -10.72 -14.53
N GLN A 106 5.77 -11.84 -15.17
CA GLN A 106 7.06 -11.93 -15.86
C GLN A 106 7.21 -10.88 -16.96
N HIS A 107 6.15 -10.61 -17.73
CA HIS A 107 6.18 -9.60 -18.78
C HIS A 107 6.32 -8.19 -18.21
N LEU A 108 5.59 -7.86 -17.15
CA LEU A 108 5.69 -6.57 -16.46
C LEU A 108 7.09 -6.36 -15.86
N ASP A 109 7.69 -7.39 -15.27
CA ASP A 109 9.04 -7.32 -14.70
C ASP A 109 10.09 -7.08 -15.81
N LYS A 110 9.96 -7.78 -16.95
CA LYS A 110 10.82 -7.58 -18.12
C LYS A 110 10.68 -6.17 -18.70
N LEU A 111 9.46 -5.66 -18.83
CA LEU A 111 9.23 -4.30 -19.28
C LEU A 111 9.87 -3.31 -18.32
N ALA A 112 9.67 -3.47 -17.01
CA ALA A 112 10.27 -2.58 -16.01
C ALA A 112 11.81 -2.56 -16.11
N ALA A 113 12.45 -3.72 -16.31
CA ALA A 113 13.90 -3.80 -16.54
C ALA A 113 14.32 -3.08 -17.84
N LEU A 114 13.63 -3.34 -18.95
CA LEU A 114 13.89 -2.67 -20.23
C LEU A 114 13.74 -1.14 -20.14
N TRP A 115 12.74 -0.66 -19.40
CA TRP A 115 12.55 0.77 -19.16
C TRP A 115 13.76 1.39 -18.45
N VAL A 116 14.30 0.74 -17.42
CA VAL A 116 15.50 1.21 -16.72
C VAL A 116 16.72 1.19 -17.64
N ASP A 117 16.88 0.13 -18.46
CA ASP A 117 18.00 0.03 -19.40
C ASP A 117 17.95 1.14 -20.47
N PHE A 118 16.78 1.39 -21.06
CA PHE A 118 16.60 2.44 -22.07
C PHE A 118 16.76 3.85 -21.49
N ASP A 119 16.29 4.08 -20.26
CA ASP A 119 16.50 5.35 -19.55
C ASP A 119 18.00 5.60 -19.33
N SER A 120 18.74 4.58 -18.88
CA SER A 120 20.20 4.68 -18.65
C SER A 120 21.00 4.98 -19.92
N GLN A 121 20.46 4.63 -21.10
CA GLN A 121 21.06 4.90 -22.40
C GLN A 121 20.59 6.23 -23.02
N GLY A 122 19.75 7.01 -22.32
CA GLY A 122 19.16 8.25 -22.84
C GLY A 122 18.19 8.03 -24.01
N MET A 123 17.73 6.79 -24.24
CA MET A 123 16.88 6.44 -25.37
C MET A 123 15.42 6.90 -25.19
N LEU A 124 15.05 7.27 -23.97
CA LEU A 124 13.73 7.77 -23.62
C LEU A 124 13.67 9.31 -23.55
N GLU A 125 14.79 9.99 -23.84
CA GLU A 125 14.85 11.45 -23.85
C GLU A 125 14.34 12.02 -25.18
N GLY A 126 13.43 13.00 -25.08
CA GLY A 126 12.82 13.68 -26.24
C GLY A 126 11.47 13.09 -26.65
N THR A 127 10.96 13.55 -27.79
CA THR A 127 9.67 13.11 -28.35
C THR A 127 9.89 12.41 -29.68
N CYS A 128 8.90 11.63 -30.13
CA CYS A 128 8.92 11.07 -31.48
C CYS A 128 9.13 12.16 -32.55
N LEU A 129 8.57 13.36 -32.32
CA LEU A 129 8.73 14.51 -33.21
C LEU A 129 10.18 15.01 -33.26
N SER A 130 10.86 15.14 -32.11
CA SER A 130 12.26 15.58 -32.09
C SER A 130 13.19 14.55 -32.73
N ALA A 131 12.91 13.25 -32.58
CA ALA A 131 13.65 12.20 -33.25
C ALA A 131 13.50 12.28 -34.79
N VAL A 132 12.27 12.48 -35.28
CA VAL A 132 11.99 12.65 -36.72
C VAL A 132 12.66 13.91 -37.28
N LEU A 133 12.58 15.04 -36.57
CA LEU A 133 13.22 16.29 -36.99
C LEU A 133 14.75 16.17 -37.04
N ASN A 134 15.36 15.53 -36.05
CA ASN A 134 16.81 15.25 -36.04
C ASN A 134 17.24 14.37 -37.22
N HIS A 135 16.41 13.39 -37.59
CA HIS A 135 16.70 12.52 -38.73
C HIS A 135 16.57 13.27 -40.07
N LEU A 136 15.52 14.08 -40.24
CA LEU A 136 15.32 14.89 -41.45
C LEU A 136 16.40 15.97 -41.62
N GLY A 137 16.81 16.63 -40.53
CA GLY A 137 17.90 17.60 -40.53
C GLY A 137 19.25 16.99 -40.97
N LYS A 138 19.55 15.76 -40.53
CA LYS A 138 20.75 15.02 -40.98
C LYS A 138 20.72 14.65 -42.46
N VAL A 139 19.55 14.28 -43.01
CA VAL A 139 19.39 13.95 -44.44
C VAL A 139 19.54 15.19 -45.32
N LEU A 140 18.98 16.33 -44.91
CA LEU A 140 19.13 17.58 -45.64
C LEU A 140 20.60 18.05 -45.69
N LEU A 141 21.35 17.89 -44.60
CA LEU A 141 22.79 18.21 -44.56
C LEU A 141 23.65 17.27 -45.43
N TRP A 142 23.26 16.00 -45.58
CA TRP A 142 23.94 15.03 -46.44
C TRP A 142 23.68 15.25 -47.94
N ASN A 143 22.55 15.84 -48.31
CA ASN A 143 22.19 16.10 -49.72
C ASN A 143 22.78 17.40 -50.28
N THR A 144 23.48 18.19 -49.44
CA THR A 144 24.10 19.48 -49.82
C THR A 144 25.63 19.41 -49.97
N THR A 145 26.22 18.21 -49.89
CA THR A 145 27.64 17.91 -50.18
C THR A 145 27.72 16.95 -51.37
#